data_AF-A0A3M1KRZ4-F1
#
_entry.id   AF-A0A3M1KRZ4-F1
#
_cell.length_a   1.000
_cell.length_b   1.000
_cell.length_c   1.000
_cell.angle_alpha   90.00
_cell.angle_beta   90.00
_cell.angle_gamma   90.00
#
_symmetry.space_group_name_H-M   'P 1'
#
loop_
_entity.id
_entity.type
_entity.pdbx_description
1 polymer ?
#
loop_
_entity_poly.entity_id
_entity_poly.type
_entity_poly.pdbx_seq_one_letter_code
_entity_poly.pdbx_strand_id
1 'polypeptide(L)'
;ADLTVTNDRIDASGTKVYDQLGNTATLTGGLTHQHLKHLGLDARLSTDGGPFLGLNTTEEQNPYFYGTGIGRGYVTFSGPLSKADLYVNATSSPGTHIVIPITSGTAVTEVNFIEFLDPRSLPDNPAHIAVKGMNLEMDLRMTEDAIVEIIFDKQWGDVIKGNGTGDLRILMARDGTFEMFGSYTVNEGEYLFTLMNLLVNKPFRLERGGTIRWSGDPYNADIDINAEYFGLSTSVANFIQEYISSAPSDLQALARTPTTVDLTMHLTGKLLKPKIDFDIDFPDLPSELKNYTDTKLRTLKQDQNELNRQVFGLLVMGQFLPTDYTLAPAEIGINTVSEMIANQLSILLTDLLSEWVTESGFISGVDVKLAYNQYSPGFEVDDVQRSGNEVQLRLKVFFNDRVSFLAGGNFDGGANARLQGTPSNNGLLAHEFMIEWILTEDRRLKVRAYNSTEPDISGGRRNKVGVGLSFRKEFDSIHELFNSSRKKKKR
;
A
#
# COMPACT_ATOMS: atom_id res chain seq x y z
N ALA A 1 49.38 -4.57 8.51
CA ALA A 1 49.99 -4.85 7.20
C ALA A 1 50.97 -3.73 6.90
N ASP A 2 52.11 -4.05 6.33
CA ASP A 2 53.11 -3.03 5.96
C ASP A 2 52.69 -2.38 4.65
N LEU A 3 52.41 -1.08 4.69
CA LEU A 3 52.12 -0.27 3.50
C LEU A 3 53.41 -0.12 2.69
N THR A 4 53.38 -0.54 1.43
CA THR A 4 54.53 -0.38 0.52
C THR A 4 54.28 0.79 -0.40
N VAL A 5 55.19 1.77 -0.40
CA VAL A 5 55.08 2.97 -1.25
C VAL A 5 56.24 2.97 -2.26
N THR A 6 55.90 3.01 -3.54
CA THR A 6 56.83 3.14 -4.67
C THR A 6 56.61 4.47 -5.39
N ASN A 7 57.34 4.74 -6.48
CA ASN A 7 57.15 5.95 -7.27
C ASN A 7 55.82 5.98 -8.03
N ASP A 8 55.18 4.82 -8.17
CA ASP A 8 53.99 4.59 -8.99
C ASP A 8 52.80 3.95 -8.26
N ARG A 9 52.98 3.46 -7.02
CA ARG A 9 51.95 2.74 -6.29
C ARG A 9 52.07 2.91 -4.78
N ILE A 10 50.92 2.98 -4.12
CA ILE A 10 50.76 2.77 -2.69
C ILE A 10 50.02 1.44 -2.55
N ASP A 11 50.74 0.39 -2.18
CA ASP A 11 50.21 -0.96 -2.02
C ASP A 11 49.83 -1.21 -0.56
N ALA A 12 48.57 -1.59 -0.35
CA ALA A 12 47.98 -1.94 0.94
C ALA A 12 47.55 -3.41 0.99
N SER A 13 48.13 -4.27 0.14
CA SER A 13 47.82 -5.71 0.10
C SER A 13 48.02 -6.39 1.45
N GLY A 14 47.09 -7.27 1.80
CA GLY A 14 47.05 -7.97 3.09
C GLY A 14 46.50 -7.13 4.24
N THR A 15 46.07 -5.89 3.98
CA THR A 15 45.36 -5.08 4.98
C THR A 15 43.98 -5.67 5.23
N LYS A 16 43.65 -5.89 6.51
CA LYS A 16 42.30 -6.26 6.93
C LYS A 16 41.47 -5.01 7.15
N VAL A 17 40.32 -4.97 6.49
CA VAL A 17 39.27 -3.97 6.68
C VAL A 17 38.19 -4.58 7.55
N TYR A 18 37.67 -3.79 8.49
CA TYR A 18 36.59 -4.19 9.38
C TYR A 18 35.35 -3.36 9.04
N ASP A 19 34.20 -4.01 8.96
CA ASP A 19 32.93 -3.30 8.90
C ASP A 19 32.43 -2.88 10.30
N GLN A 20 31.28 -2.21 10.35
CA GLN A 20 30.66 -1.75 11.61
C GLN A 20 30.19 -2.91 12.51
N LEU A 21 30.03 -4.11 11.96
CA LEU A 21 29.61 -5.32 12.68
C LEU A 21 30.81 -6.17 13.13
N GLY A 22 32.04 -5.72 12.83
CA GLY A 22 33.27 -6.42 13.16
C GLY A 22 33.65 -7.54 12.18
N ASN A 23 32.96 -7.67 11.05
CA ASN A 23 33.32 -8.63 10.01
C ASN A 23 34.56 -8.15 9.24
N THR A 24 35.28 -9.08 8.63
CA THR A 24 36.55 -8.79 7.97
C THR A 24 36.53 -9.04 6.46
N ALA A 25 37.25 -8.17 5.76
CA ALA A 25 37.62 -8.36 4.37
C ALA A 25 39.10 -8.03 4.17
N THR A 26 39.74 -8.73 3.23
CA THR A 26 41.14 -8.53 2.89
C THR A 26 41.27 -7.66 1.65
N LEU A 27 42.04 -6.59 1.76
CA LEU A 27 42.41 -5.72 0.66
C LEU A 27 43.62 -6.30 -0.09
N THR A 28 43.54 -6.31 -1.41
CA THR A 28 44.65 -6.58 -2.33
C THR A 28 44.80 -5.36 -3.24
N GLY A 29 46.01 -4.84 -3.38
CA GLY A 29 46.28 -3.63 -4.15
C GLY A 29 46.15 -2.33 -3.33
N GLY A 30 45.84 -1.23 -4.02
CA GLY A 30 45.76 0.08 -3.39
C GLY A 30 45.61 1.23 -4.39
N LEU A 31 46.44 2.25 -4.26
CA LEU A 31 46.41 3.45 -5.11
C LEU A 31 47.55 3.42 -6.14
N THR A 32 47.24 3.82 -7.36
CA THR A 32 48.25 4.08 -8.40
C THR A 32 48.49 5.58 -8.50
N HIS A 33 49.71 5.97 -8.87
CA HIS A 33 50.07 7.38 -9.04
C HIS A 33 51.29 7.56 -9.94
N GLN A 34 51.67 8.80 -10.20
CA GLN A 34 52.95 9.19 -10.79
C GLN A 34 53.59 10.24 -9.87
N HIS A 35 54.48 9.82 -8.97
CA HIS A 35 55.03 10.68 -7.92
C HIS A 35 53.94 11.45 -7.14
N LEU A 36 52.91 10.74 -6.66
CA LEU A 36 51.74 11.27 -5.95
C LEU A 36 50.84 12.23 -6.76
N LYS A 37 51.05 12.30 -8.08
CA LYS A 37 50.12 12.96 -9.03
C LYS A 37 49.30 11.90 -9.76
N HIS A 38 48.19 12.32 -10.37
CA HIS A 38 47.32 11.45 -11.19
C HIS A 38 46.89 10.17 -10.44
N LEU A 39 46.31 10.36 -9.26
CA LEU A 39 45.87 9.26 -8.41
C LEU A 39 44.81 8.39 -9.11
N GLY A 40 44.99 7.08 -9.02
CA GLY A 40 44.05 6.06 -9.48
C GLY A 40 43.87 4.94 -8.46
N LEU A 41 42.91 4.07 -8.74
CA LEU A 41 42.58 2.88 -7.98
C LEU A 41 43.00 1.65 -8.76
N ASP A 42 43.61 0.70 -8.06
CA ASP A 42 43.81 -0.67 -8.51
C ASP A 42 43.78 -1.54 -7.25
N ALA A 43 42.56 -1.80 -6.79
CA ALA A 43 42.33 -2.45 -5.51
C ALA A 43 41.17 -3.44 -5.59
N ARG A 44 41.27 -4.51 -4.82
CA ARG A 44 40.22 -5.51 -4.63
C ARG A 44 40.02 -5.76 -3.16
N LEU A 45 38.80 -5.60 -2.69
CA LEU A 45 38.39 -5.98 -1.35
C LEU A 45 37.62 -7.30 -1.44
N SER A 46 38.10 -8.34 -0.76
CA SER A 46 37.47 -9.67 -0.78
C SER A 46 37.05 -10.06 0.63
N THR A 47 35.82 -10.53 0.79
CA THR A 47 35.38 -11.09 2.07
C THR A 47 36.18 -12.35 2.37
N ASP A 48 36.62 -12.55 3.62
CA ASP A 48 37.41 -13.72 4.03
C ASP A 48 36.54 -14.98 4.21
N GLY A 49 35.56 -15.20 3.32
CA GLY A 49 34.54 -16.25 3.39
C GLY A 49 33.37 -15.98 4.35
N GLY A 50 33.47 -14.95 5.21
CA GLY A 50 32.40 -14.49 6.10
C GLY A 50 31.51 -13.40 5.47
N PRO A 51 30.33 -13.13 6.05
CA PRO A 51 29.49 -12.00 5.62
C PRO A 51 30.22 -10.68 5.88
N PHE A 52 29.94 -9.66 5.07
CA PHE A 52 30.46 -8.31 5.24
C PHE A 52 29.36 -7.30 4.91
N LEU A 53 29.23 -6.27 5.72
CA LEU A 53 28.32 -5.15 5.51
C LEU A 53 28.85 -4.27 4.37
N GLY A 54 28.31 -4.49 3.17
CA GLY A 54 28.70 -3.77 1.96
C GLY A 54 27.85 -2.53 1.68
N LEU A 55 26.63 -2.49 2.19
CA LEU A 55 25.71 -1.37 2.05
C LEU A 55 25.03 -1.09 3.38
N ASN A 56 25.01 0.18 3.79
CA ASN A 56 24.20 0.66 4.90
C ASN A 56 23.82 2.11 4.60
N THR A 57 22.78 2.28 3.78
CA THR A 57 22.33 3.60 3.33
C THR A 57 20.92 3.87 3.77
N THR A 58 20.62 5.14 4.06
CA THR A 58 19.26 5.63 4.28
C THR A 58 18.67 6.17 2.97
N GLU A 59 17.36 6.39 2.95
CA GLU A 59 16.69 7.01 1.81
C GLU A 59 17.26 8.39 1.45
N GLU A 60 17.60 9.20 2.45
CA GLU A 60 18.19 10.52 2.25
C GLU A 60 19.56 10.45 1.55
N GLN A 61 20.31 9.37 1.79
CA GLN A 61 21.61 9.13 1.17
C GLN A 61 21.50 8.53 -0.23
N ASN A 62 20.49 7.69 -0.46
CA ASN A 62 20.20 7.14 -1.78
C ASN A 62 18.68 6.95 -1.99
N PRO A 63 18.03 7.86 -2.75
CA PRO A 63 16.60 7.79 -2.99
C PRO A 63 16.21 6.70 -3.99
N TYR A 64 17.15 6.08 -4.71
CA TYR A 64 16.87 5.02 -5.68
C TYR A 64 16.75 3.64 -5.03
N PHE A 65 17.59 3.37 -4.03
CA PHE A 65 17.56 2.15 -3.21
C PHE A 65 18.32 2.38 -1.92
N TYR A 66 17.86 1.77 -0.83
CA TYR A 66 18.51 1.92 0.47
C TYR A 66 18.31 0.70 1.35
N GLY A 67 18.90 0.73 2.55
CA GLY A 67 18.82 -0.35 3.54
C GLY A 67 20.19 -0.95 3.86
N THR A 68 20.15 -2.20 4.30
CA THR A 68 21.30 -2.95 4.80
C THR A 68 21.63 -4.09 3.85
N GLY A 69 22.79 -4.06 3.21
CA GLY A 69 23.29 -5.12 2.34
C GLY A 69 24.45 -5.86 2.98
N ILE A 70 24.24 -7.12 3.33
CA ILE A 70 25.25 -7.99 3.94
C ILE A 70 25.50 -9.16 2.97
N GLY A 71 26.75 -9.42 2.64
CA GLY A 71 27.04 -10.46 1.68
C GLY A 71 28.47 -10.98 1.71
N ARG A 72 28.69 -12.02 0.93
CA ARG A 72 30.00 -12.62 0.67
C ARG A 72 30.38 -12.37 -0.78
N GLY A 73 31.64 -12.09 -1.03
CA GLY A 73 32.12 -11.83 -2.39
C GLY A 73 33.31 -10.89 -2.42
N TYR A 74 33.35 -10.05 -3.45
CA TYR A 74 34.41 -9.07 -3.60
C TYR A 74 33.95 -7.82 -4.34
N VAL A 75 34.67 -6.73 -4.11
CA VAL A 75 34.59 -5.48 -4.86
C VAL A 75 35.94 -5.19 -5.50
N THR A 76 35.95 -4.79 -6.76
CA THR A 76 37.13 -4.31 -7.46
C THR A 76 36.96 -2.84 -7.78
N PHE A 77 38.01 -2.06 -7.50
CA PHE A 77 38.12 -0.64 -7.74
C PHE A 77 39.19 -0.43 -8.79
N SER A 78 38.84 0.26 -9.89
CA SER A 78 39.80 0.57 -10.95
C SER A 78 39.62 1.99 -11.50
N GLY A 79 40.63 2.44 -12.26
CA GLY A 79 40.59 3.72 -12.95
C GLY A 79 41.03 4.93 -12.11
N PRO A 80 41.05 6.15 -12.71
CA PRO A 80 41.45 7.36 -11.99
C PRO A 80 40.50 7.69 -10.83
N LEU A 81 40.96 8.30 -9.74
CA LEU A 81 40.08 8.67 -8.60
C LEU A 81 38.94 9.62 -9.00
N SER A 82 39.20 10.53 -9.95
CA SER A 82 38.17 11.44 -10.49
C SER A 82 37.13 10.70 -11.34
N LYS A 83 37.41 9.45 -11.67
CA LYS A 83 36.69 8.63 -12.61
C LYS A 83 36.76 7.15 -12.23
N ALA A 84 36.37 6.79 -11.01
CA ALA A 84 36.46 5.41 -10.53
C ALA A 84 35.43 4.48 -11.20
N ASP A 85 35.84 3.24 -11.44
CA ASP A 85 34.99 2.14 -11.85
C ASP A 85 34.96 1.09 -10.72
N LEU A 86 33.75 0.72 -10.30
CA LEU A 86 33.51 -0.30 -9.28
C LEU A 86 32.81 -1.49 -9.92
N TYR A 87 33.33 -2.68 -9.62
CA TYR A 87 32.70 -3.95 -9.94
C TYR A 87 32.48 -4.74 -8.66
N VAL A 88 31.23 -5.12 -8.39
CA VAL A 88 30.82 -5.92 -7.24
C VAL A 88 30.37 -7.29 -7.72
N ASN A 89 30.89 -8.34 -7.12
CA ASN A 89 30.34 -9.68 -7.25
C ASN A 89 30.04 -10.21 -5.86
N ALA A 90 28.76 -10.40 -5.54
CA ALA A 90 28.35 -10.72 -4.18
C ALA A 90 27.16 -11.68 -4.13
N THR A 91 27.12 -12.51 -3.09
CA THR A 91 25.96 -13.29 -2.69
C THR A 91 25.43 -12.73 -1.37
N SER A 92 24.13 -12.43 -1.32
CA SER A 92 23.46 -11.95 -0.11
C SER A 92 23.60 -12.93 1.06
N SER A 93 23.47 -12.41 2.28
CA SER A 93 23.56 -13.16 3.53
C SER A 93 22.50 -12.68 4.53
N PRO A 94 22.22 -13.45 5.60
CA PRO A 94 21.25 -13.08 6.63
C PRO A 94 21.46 -11.68 7.17
N GLY A 95 20.34 -10.98 7.39
CA GLY A 95 20.33 -9.57 7.81
C GLY A 95 20.35 -8.57 6.65
N THR A 96 20.38 -9.05 5.41
CA THR A 96 20.14 -8.20 4.23
C THR A 96 18.68 -7.76 4.18
N HIS A 97 18.46 -6.45 4.13
CA HIS A 97 17.17 -5.83 3.91
C HIS A 97 17.35 -4.65 2.96
N ILE A 98 16.81 -4.78 1.75
CA ILE A 98 16.90 -3.76 0.71
C ILE A 98 15.52 -3.19 0.43
N VAL A 99 15.45 -1.86 0.35
CA VAL A 99 14.24 -1.11 0.06
C VAL A 99 14.41 -0.38 -1.27
N ILE A 100 13.45 -0.57 -2.16
CA ILE A 100 13.39 0.08 -3.48
C ILE A 100 12.12 0.94 -3.51
N PRO A 101 12.23 2.27 -3.30
CA PRO A 101 11.10 3.16 -3.43
C PRO A 101 10.81 3.43 -4.91
N ILE A 102 9.60 3.10 -5.33
CA ILE A 102 9.08 3.37 -6.65
C ILE A 102 8.27 4.67 -6.56
N THR A 103 8.95 5.81 -6.39
CA THR A 103 8.27 7.11 -6.39
C THR A 103 8.33 7.72 -7.79
N SER A 104 7.18 8.14 -8.32
CA SER A 104 7.03 8.90 -9.57
C SER A 104 7.59 10.35 -9.50
N GLY A 105 8.37 10.67 -8.47
CA GLY A 105 8.91 11.99 -8.19
C GLY A 105 10.38 12.09 -8.60
N THR A 106 10.61 12.82 -9.69
CA THR A 106 11.91 13.33 -10.12
C THR A 106 12.68 14.03 -8.99
N ALA A 107 13.85 13.52 -8.66
CA ALA A 107 14.95 14.32 -8.14
C ALA A 107 16.28 13.68 -8.55
N VAL A 108 16.80 14.11 -9.69
CA VAL A 108 18.23 13.96 -10.02
C VAL A 108 18.99 14.73 -8.94
N THR A 109 19.36 14.01 -7.89
CA THR A 109 20.25 14.50 -6.86
C THR A 109 21.59 13.88 -7.17
N GLU A 110 22.61 14.71 -7.38
CA GLU A 110 23.97 14.24 -7.61
C GLU A 110 24.37 13.26 -6.51
N VAL A 111 24.64 12.01 -6.89
CA VAL A 111 24.97 10.92 -5.97
C VAL A 111 26.38 11.13 -5.45
N ASN A 112 26.50 11.60 -4.20
CA ASN A 112 27.77 11.57 -3.46
C ASN A 112 27.87 10.22 -2.74
N PHE A 113 28.31 9.17 -3.45
CA PHE A 113 28.37 7.80 -2.91
C PHE A 113 29.48 7.60 -1.86
N ILE A 114 30.27 8.63 -1.52
CA ILE A 114 31.38 8.51 -0.57
C ILE A 114 31.39 9.71 0.36
N GLU A 115 30.83 9.54 1.56
CA GLU A 115 31.05 10.46 2.67
C GLU A 115 32.34 10.04 3.38
N PHE A 116 33.44 10.75 3.11
CA PHE A 116 34.66 10.58 3.90
C PHE A 116 34.44 11.23 5.27
N LEU A 117 34.37 10.42 6.32
CA LEU A 117 34.42 10.93 7.69
C LEU A 117 35.74 11.68 7.90
N ASP A 118 35.64 12.94 8.30
CA ASP A 118 36.75 13.85 8.53
C ASP A 118 37.79 13.21 9.48
N PRO A 119 39.04 12.97 9.05
CA PRO A 119 40.11 12.45 9.89
C PRO A 119 40.61 13.46 10.93
N ARG A 120 39.75 14.41 11.35
CA ARG A 120 39.91 15.43 12.38
C ARG A 120 41.01 16.44 12.04
N SER A 121 40.66 17.73 11.94
CA SER A 121 41.64 18.83 12.05
C SER A 121 42.76 18.92 10.98
N LEU A 122 42.60 19.92 10.11
CA LEU A 122 43.61 20.76 9.42
C LEU A 122 44.27 20.23 8.11
N PRO A 123 44.79 21.13 7.21
CA PRO A 123 44.50 22.56 6.95
C PRO A 123 44.17 22.88 5.47
N ASP A 124 43.90 24.17 5.20
CA ASP A 124 43.48 24.79 3.94
C ASP A 124 44.12 24.23 2.65
N ASN A 125 43.27 23.58 1.86
CA ASN A 125 43.41 23.21 0.45
C ASN A 125 44.12 21.88 0.12
N PRO A 126 43.48 20.72 0.36
CA PRO A 126 43.57 19.61 -0.56
C PRO A 126 42.66 19.92 -1.77
N ALA A 127 43.19 19.77 -2.97
CA ALA A 127 42.43 19.91 -4.22
C ALA A 127 41.07 19.23 -4.08
N HIS A 128 39.99 19.97 -4.30
CA HIS A 128 38.65 19.39 -4.47
C HIS A 128 38.73 18.42 -5.64
N ILE A 129 38.96 17.14 -5.36
CA ILE A 129 38.68 16.06 -6.30
C ILE A 129 37.16 15.96 -6.29
N ALA A 130 36.50 16.83 -7.06
CA ALA A 130 35.10 16.65 -7.39
C ALA A 130 35.00 15.33 -8.15
N VAL A 131 34.57 14.26 -7.46
CA VAL A 131 34.31 12.96 -8.06
C VAL A 131 33.17 13.18 -9.05
N LYS A 132 33.49 13.20 -10.35
CA LYS A 132 32.50 13.33 -11.42
C LYS A 132 31.91 11.95 -11.71
N GLY A 133 31.04 11.51 -10.81
CA GLY A 133 30.35 10.23 -10.88
C GLY A 133 31.27 9.00 -10.82
N MET A 134 30.66 7.85 -10.64
CA MET A 134 31.32 6.54 -10.59
C MET A 134 30.55 5.59 -11.51
N ASN A 135 31.25 4.70 -12.22
CA ASN A 135 30.54 3.56 -12.82
C ASN A 135 30.48 2.46 -11.77
N LEU A 136 29.31 1.88 -11.60
CA LEU A 136 29.07 0.77 -10.70
C LEU A 136 28.40 -0.35 -11.47
N GLU A 137 29.06 -1.49 -11.52
CA GLU A 137 28.51 -2.74 -12.01
C GLU A 137 28.41 -3.72 -10.84
N MET A 138 27.26 -4.35 -10.65
CA MET A 138 27.04 -5.32 -9.59
C MET A 138 26.42 -6.58 -10.17
N ASP A 139 27.08 -7.72 -9.97
CA ASP A 139 26.53 -9.05 -10.14
C ASP A 139 26.16 -9.60 -8.75
N LEU A 140 24.87 -9.66 -8.47
CA LEU A 140 24.33 -10.01 -7.15
C LEU A 140 23.55 -11.31 -7.23
N ARG A 141 23.88 -12.25 -6.36
CA ARG A 141 23.10 -13.47 -6.10
C ARG A 141 22.26 -13.30 -4.84
N MET A 142 20.97 -13.12 -5.03
CA MET A 142 19.97 -13.02 -3.98
C MET A 142 19.58 -14.42 -3.49
N THR A 143 19.48 -14.57 -2.17
CA THR A 143 19.15 -15.82 -1.46
C THR A 143 17.92 -15.60 -0.58
N GLU A 144 17.28 -16.68 -0.13
CA GLU A 144 16.07 -16.62 0.72
C GLU A 144 16.32 -15.91 2.07
N ASP A 145 17.57 -15.68 2.45
CA ASP A 145 17.96 -14.94 3.65
C ASP A 145 17.85 -13.42 3.50
N ALA A 146 17.66 -12.91 2.29
CA ALA A 146 17.54 -11.49 1.99
C ALA A 146 16.08 -11.06 1.88
N ILE A 147 15.73 -9.98 2.58
CA ILE A 147 14.41 -9.35 2.48
C ILE A 147 14.50 -8.21 1.47
N VAL A 148 13.59 -8.22 0.50
CA VAL A 148 13.40 -7.14 -0.47
C VAL A 148 12.05 -6.50 -0.22
N GLU A 149 12.04 -5.17 -0.19
CA GLU A 149 10.86 -4.35 0.01
C GLU A 149 10.73 -3.36 -1.15
N ILE A 150 9.61 -3.40 -1.86
CA ILE A 150 9.29 -2.51 -2.97
C ILE A 150 8.10 -1.66 -2.55
N ILE A 151 8.31 -0.34 -2.53
CA ILE A 151 7.29 0.63 -2.09
C ILE A 151 6.71 1.29 -3.34
N PHE A 152 5.48 1.00 -3.70
CA PHE A 152 4.78 1.56 -4.86
C PHE A 152 4.22 2.94 -4.57
N ASP A 153 3.62 3.10 -3.40
CA ASP A 153 3.05 4.36 -2.97
C ASP A 153 3.28 4.58 -1.47
N LYS A 154 4.14 5.54 -1.16
CA LYS A 154 4.47 5.93 0.22
C LYS A 154 3.27 6.54 0.96
N GLN A 155 2.38 7.22 0.25
CA GLN A 155 1.20 7.86 0.84
C GLN A 155 0.17 6.81 1.26
N TRP A 156 0.01 5.75 0.47
CA TRP A 156 -1.01 4.72 0.69
C TRP A 156 -0.47 3.43 1.31
N GLY A 157 0.84 3.33 1.51
CA GLY A 157 1.48 2.15 2.10
C GLY A 157 1.40 0.91 1.20
N ASP A 158 1.30 1.11 -0.11
CA ASP A 158 1.29 0.03 -1.09
C ASP A 158 2.71 -0.55 -1.21
N VAL A 159 2.90 -1.73 -0.60
CA VAL A 159 4.22 -2.34 -0.37
C VAL A 159 4.16 -3.83 -0.67
N ILE A 160 5.12 -4.29 -1.49
CA ILE A 160 5.48 -5.70 -1.60
C ILE A 160 6.71 -5.92 -0.75
N LYS A 161 6.64 -6.86 0.19
CA LYS A 161 7.77 -7.23 1.04
C LYS A 161 7.91 -8.74 1.08
N GLY A 162 9.10 -9.26 0.80
CA GLY A 162 9.31 -10.70 0.84
C GLY A 162 10.76 -11.10 0.67
N ASN A 163 11.00 -12.41 0.74
CA ASN A 163 12.27 -13.01 0.42
C ASN A 163 12.16 -13.90 -0.83
N GLY A 164 13.29 -14.34 -1.34
CA GLY A 164 13.34 -15.04 -2.61
C GLY A 164 14.75 -15.21 -3.12
N THR A 165 14.86 -15.79 -4.31
CA THR A 165 16.13 -16.10 -4.94
C THR A 165 16.21 -15.48 -6.31
N GLY A 166 17.38 -15.00 -6.70
CA GLY A 166 17.57 -14.43 -8.02
C GLY A 166 19.01 -14.06 -8.30
N ASP A 167 19.35 -14.00 -9.58
CA ASP A 167 20.61 -13.43 -10.04
C ASP A 167 20.29 -12.10 -10.71
N LEU A 168 20.86 -11.01 -10.17
CA LEU A 168 20.61 -9.65 -10.60
C LEU A 168 21.91 -9.02 -11.07
N ARG A 169 21.86 -8.35 -12.23
CA ARG A 169 22.91 -7.47 -12.71
C ARG A 169 22.42 -6.03 -12.66
N ILE A 170 23.19 -5.17 -12.02
CA ILE A 170 22.87 -3.75 -11.85
C ILE A 170 24.00 -2.93 -12.47
N LEU A 171 23.64 -1.99 -13.34
CA LEU A 171 24.55 -1.07 -14.01
C LEU A 171 24.15 0.36 -13.65
N MET A 172 25.08 1.12 -13.10
CA MET A 172 24.93 2.55 -12.88
C MET A 172 26.11 3.25 -13.53
N ALA A 173 25.82 4.05 -14.55
CA ALA A 173 26.81 4.87 -15.22
C ALA A 173 26.89 6.27 -14.59
N ARG A 174 28.03 6.92 -14.80
CA ARG A 174 28.32 8.27 -14.25
C ARG A 174 27.36 9.36 -14.73
N ASP A 175 26.71 9.16 -15.86
CA ASP A 175 25.73 10.08 -16.42
C ASP A 175 24.34 9.91 -15.80
N GLY A 176 24.19 8.99 -14.83
CA GLY A 176 22.94 8.70 -14.17
C GLY A 176 22.13 7.59 -14.84
N THR A 177 22.62 6.99 -15.93
CA THR A 177 21.99 5.81 -16.52
C THR A 177 21.99 4.69 -15.49
N PHE A 178 20.81 4.16 -15.19
CA PHE A 178 20.61 3.09 -14.21
C PHE A 178 19.80 1.97 -14.88
N GLU A 179 20.41 0.79 -14.99
CA GLU A 179 19.82 -0.39 -15.62
C GLU A 179 19.92 -1.60 -14.70
N MET A 180 18.92 -2.47 -14.77
CA MET A 180 18.84 -3.71 -14.03
C MET A 180 18.42 -4.86 -14.95
N PHE A 181 19.04 -6.01 -14.77
CA PHE A 181 18.79 -7.22 -15.53
C PHE A 181 18.70 -8.42 -14.60
N GLY A 182 17.92 -9.41 -15.02
CA GLY A 182 17.81 -10.68 -14.31
C GLY A 182 16.40 -10.93 -13.80
N SER A 183 16.29 -11.94 -12.95
CA SER A 183 15.00 -12.39 -12.42
C SER A 183 15.09 -12.71 -10.95
N TYR A 184 14.03 -12.37 -10.23
CA TYR A 184 13.82 -12.69 -8.83
C TYR A 184 12.58 -13.57 -8.71
N THR A 185 12.72 -14.69 -8.01
CA THR A 185 11.62 -15.62 -7.71
C THR A 185 11.28 -15.51 -6.24
N VAL A 186 10.04 -15.12 -5.95
CA VAL A 186 9.50 -14.98 -4.61
C VAL A 186 9.40 -16.35 -3.96
N ASN A 187 9.89 -16.45 -2.72
CA ASN A 187 9.73 -17.64 -1.90
C ASN A 187 8.55 -17.46 -0.93
N GLU A 188 8.55 -16.38 -0.16
CA GLU A 188 7.44 -15.94 0.69
C GLU A 188 7.43 -14.43 0.80
N GLY A 189 6.28 -13.87 1.15
CA GLY A 189 6.14 -12.44 1.40
C GLY A 189 4.70 -12.02 1.58
N GLU A 190 4.52 -10.72 1.61
CA GLU A 190 3.24 -10.06 1.79
C GLU A 190 3.12 -8.92 0.77
N TYR A 191 1.95 -8.81 0.18
CA TYR A 191 1.51 -7.64 -0.56
C TYR A 191 0.44 -6.93 0.23
N LEU A 192 0.73 -5.71 0.67
CA LEU A 192 -0.24 -4.88 1.36
C LEU A 192 -1.11 -4.16 0.33
N PHE A 193 -2.20 -4.81 -0.08
CA PHE A 193 -3.13 -4.22 -1.04
C PHE A 193 -3.95 -3.12 -0.39
N THR A 194 -3.72 -1.89 -0.81
CA THR A 194 -4.54 -0.75 -0.40
C THR A 194 -5.66 -0.56 -1.42
N LEU A 195 -6.90 -0.79 -0.99
CA LEU A 195 -8.09 -0.42 -1.78
C LEU A 195 -8.09 1.11 -1.91
N MET A 196 -7.54 1.61 -3.01
CA MET A 196 -7.32 3.04 -3.23
C MET A 196 -8.61 3.80 -2.93
N ASN A 197 -8.41 4.93 -2.28
CA ASN A 197 -9.42 5.78 -1.69
C ASN A 197 -10.07 5.29 -0.40
N LEU A 198 -10.14 4.02 0.03
CA LEU A 198 -10.90 3.66 1.25
C LEU A 198 -10.09 3.53 2.55
N LEU A 199 -8.76 3.72 2.53
CA LEU A 199 -7.86 3.52 3.68
C LEU A 199 -7.95 2.13 4.32
N VAL A 200 -8.45 1.13 3.58
CA VAL A 200 -8.51 -0.28 4.03
C VAL A 200 -7.35 -1.03 3.41
N ASN A 201 -6.38 -1.41 4.26
CA ASN A 201 -5.23 -2.19 3.86
C ASN A 201 -5.52 -3.68 4.06
N LYS A 202 -5.35 -4.48 3.02
CA LYS A 202 -5.62 -5.91 3.02
C LYS A 202 -4.33 -6.68 2.74
N PRO A 203 -3.80 -7.43 3.72
CA PRO A 203 -2.58 -8.18 3.53
C PRO A 203 -2.87 -9.44 2.72
N PHE A 204 -2.26 -9.56 1.55
CA PHE A 204 -2.23 -10.78 0.76
C PHE A 204 -0.88 -11.47 0.96
N ARG A 205 -0.85 -12.78 1.19
CA ARG A 205 0.42 -13.53 1.24
C ARG A 205 0.84 -13.86 -0.18
N LEU A 206 2.08 -13.56 -0.53
CA LEU A 206 2.62 -13.93 -1.83
C LEU A 206 2.77 -15.45 -1.91
N GLU A 207 2.37 -16.04 -3.03
CA GLU A 207 2.61 -17.44 -3.33
C GLU A 207 4.05 -17.67 -3.78
N ARG A 208 4.59 -18.82 -3.40
CA ARG A 208 5.91 -19.26 -3.84
C ARG A 208 5.94 -19.46 -5.35
N GLY A 209 6.99 -18.94 -6.00
CA GLY A 209 7.20 -19.10 -7.43
C GLY A 209 6.81 -17.90 -8.27
N GLY A 210 6.15 -16.88 -7.68
CA GLY A 210 5.94 -15.60 -8.35
C GLY A 210 7.26 -14.97 -8.78
N THR A 211 7.28 -14.27 -9.91
CA THR A 211 8.50 -13.74 -10.53
C THR A 211 8.46 -12.25 -10.76
N ILE A 212 9.64 -11.63 -10.65
CA ILE A 212 9.91 -10.26 -11.08
C ILE A 212 11.10 -10.32 -12.03
N ARG A 213 10.98 -9.71 -13.20
CA ARG A 213 12.01 -9.74 -14.24
C ARG A 213 12.35 -8.34 -14.72
N TRP A 214 13.64 -8.04 -14.73
CA TRP A 214 14.18 -6.79 -15.26
C TRP A 214 14.97 -7.04 -16.54
N SER A 215 14.86 -6.09 -17.48
CA SER A 215 15.46 -6.16 -18.81
C SER A 215 16.00 -4.80 -19.27
N GLY A 216 16.46 -3.96 -18.36
CA GLY A 216 16.87 -2.58 -18.62
C GLY A 216 16.37 -1.66 -17.53
N ASP A 217 15.29 -0.90 -17.78
CA ASP A 217 14.77 0.07 -16.82
C ASP A 217 14.33 -0.61 -15.49
N PRO A 218 14.93 -0.22 -14.34
CA PRO A 218 14.62 -0.78 -13.02
C PRO A 218 13.17 -0.55 -12.57
N TYR A 219 12.52 0.50 -13.09
CA TYR A 219 11.15 0.85 -12.79
C TYR A 219 10.13 0.14 -13.71
N ASN A 220 10.60 -0.50 -14.78
CA ASN A 220 9.75 -1.11 -15.80
C ASN A 220 9.84 -2.64 -15.82
N ALA A 221 10.02 -3.24 -14.65
CA ALA A 221 10.08 -4.69 -14.47
C ALA A 221 8.75 -5.36 -14.87
N ASP A 222 8.82 -6.58 -15.39
CA ASP A 222 7.65 -7.44 -15.55
C ASP A 222 7.44 -8.24 -14.27
N ILE A 223 6.19 -8.33 -13.81
CA ILE A 223 5.77 -9.17 -12.69
C ILE A 223 4.78 -10.23 -13.14
N ASP A 224 4.83 -11.37 -12.47
CA ASP A 224 3.85 -12.45 -12.53
C ASP A 224 3.81 -13.11 -11.16
N ILE A 225 2.95 -12.60 -10.28
CA ILE A 225 2.91 -12.95 -8.87
C ILE A 225 1.46 -13.26 -8.49
N ASN A 226 1.24 -14.41 -7.87
CA ASN A 226 0.00 -14.72 -7.20
C ASN A 226 0.10 -14.34 -5.73
N ALA A 227 -1.00 -13.87 -5.17
CA ALA A 227 -1.10 -13.59 -3.75
C ALA A 227 -2.47 -14.03 -3.23
N GLU A 228 -2.52 -14.63 -2.04
CA GLU A 228 -3.73 -15.20 -1.46
C GLU A 228 -4.16 -14.40 -0.22
N TYR A 229 -5.46 -14.17 -0.06
CA TYR A 229 -6.03 -13.53 1.13
C TYR A 229 -6.65 -14.58 2.05
N PHE A 230 -6.02 -14.79 3.21
CA PHE A 230 -6.37 -15.85 4.15
C PHE A 230 -7.49 -15.47 5.11
N GLY A 231 -8.12 -16.50 5.67
CA GLY A 231 -9.02 -16.36 6.82
C GLY A 231 -10.40 -15.84 6.45
N LEU A 232 -10.77 -15.85 5.16
CA LEU A 232 -12.14 -15.63 4.74
C LEU A 232 -12.98 -16.88 5.02
N SER A 233 -14.04 -16.68 5.79
CA SER A 233 -15.07 -17.69 5.99
C SER A 233 -16.43 -17.01 5.95
N THR A 234 -17.22 -17.32 4.93
CA THR A 234 -18.54 -16.71 4.74
C THR A 234 -19.52 -17.70 4.11
N SER A 235 -20.80 -17.42 4.30
CA SER A 235 -21.90 -18.07 3.59
C SER A 235 -21.83 -17.78 2.10
N VAL A 236 -22.11 -18.80 1.27
CA VAL A 236 -22.29 -18.64 -0.18
C VAL A 236 -23.73 -18.29 -0.56
N ALA A 237 -24.67 -18.24 0.40
CA ALA A 237 -26.10 -18.04 0.10
C ALA A 237 -26.38 -16.79 -0.75
N ASN A 238 -25.70 -15.66 -0.48
CA ASN A 238 -25.83 -14.45 -1.29
C ASN A 238 -25.18 -14.59 -2.67
N PHE A 239 -24.08 -15.36 -2.75
CA PHE A 239 -23.31 -15.58 -3.97
C PHE A 239 -24.09 -16.40 -5.02
N ILE A 240 -24.85 -17.39 -4.56
CA ILE A 240 -25.65 -18.30 -5.41
C ILE A 240 -27.16 -18.08 -5.24
N GLN A 241 -27.59 -16.94 -4.72
CA GLN A 241 -28.97 -16.67 -4.32
C GLN A 241 -29.97 -16.95 -5.46
N GLU A 242 -29.62 -16.56 -6.69
CA GLU A 242 -30.44 -16.77 -7.88
C GLU A 242 -30.71 -18.25 -8.19
N TYR A 243 -29.83 -19.15 -7.77
CA TYR A 243 -29.96 -20.59 -8.02
C TYR A 243 -30.67 -21.34 -6.90
N ILE A 244 -30.60 -20.84 -5.66
CA ILE A 244 -31.14 -21.52 -4.48
C ILE A 244 -32.47 -20.96 -3.98
N SER A 245 -32.93 -19.83 -4.52
CA SER A 245 -34.18 -19.16 -4.10
C SER A 245 -35.41 -20.08 -4.11
N SER A 246 -35.49 -21.00 -5.08
CA SER A 246 -36.57 -21.99 -5.22
C SER A 246 -36.16 -23.40 -4.78
N ALA A 247 -34.96 -23.57 -4.21
CA ALA A 247 -34.45 -24.86 -3.77
C ALA A 247 -35.05 -25.28 -2.40
N PRO A 248 -34.99 -26.58 -2.04
CA PRO A 248 -35.44 -27.06 -0.74
C PRO A 248 -34.81 -26.31 0.44
N SER A 249 -35.53 -26.20 1.56
CA SER A 249 -35.09 -25.50 2.77
C SER A 249 -33.72 -25.96 3.27
N ASP A 250 -33.43 -27.25 3.15
CA ASP A 250 -32.19 -27.84 3.66
C ASP A 250 -30.97 -27.36 2.85
N LEU A 251 -31.13 -27.19 1.52
CA LEU A 251 -30.07 -26.66 0.67
C LEU A 251 -29.82 -25.18 0.95
N GLN A 252 -30.89 -24.41 1.21
CA GLN A 252 -30.76 -23.00 1.60
C GLN A 252 -30.08 -22.84 2.96
N ALA A 253 -30.38 -23.73 3.93
CA ALA A 253 -29.72 -23.76 5.22
C ALA A 253 -28.24 -24.13 5.08
N LEU A 254 -27.92 -25.10 4.21
CA LEU A 254 -26.55 -25.49 3.91
C LEU A 254 -25.75 -24.32 3.30
N ALA A 255 -26.33 -23.59 2.34
CA ALA A 255 -25.70 -22.43 1.72
C ALA A 255 -25.42 -21.27 2.69
N ARG A 256 -26.18 -21.19 3.80
CA ARG A 256 -25.97 -20.20 4.87
C ARG A 256 -24.85 -20.58 5.84
N THR A 257 -24.32 -21.81 5.75
CA THR A 257 -23.21 -22.25 6.58
C THR A 257 -21.91 -21.59 6.11
N PRO A 258 -21.13 -20.96 7.00
CA PRO A 258 -19.84 -20.40 6.65
C PRO A 258 -18.91 -21.46 6.05
N THR A 259 -18.31 -21.15 4.90
CA THR A 259 -17.34 -22.00 4.23
C THR A 259 -16.07 -21.19 3.97
N THR A 260 -14.92 -21.86 3.98
CA THR A 260 -13.62 -21.27 3.58
C THR A 260 -13.71 -20.73 2.15
N VAL A 261 -13.21 -19.51 1.94
CA VAL A 261 -13.13 -18.89 0.62
C VAL A 261 -11.67 -18.58 0.33
N ASP A 262 -11.15 -19.16 -0.75
CA ASP A 262 -9.81 -18.89 -1.23
C ASP A 262 -9.89 -17.74 -2.23
N LEU A 263 -9.47 -16.54 -1.80
CA LEU A 263 -9.41 -15.36 -2.66
C LEU A 263 -7.97 -15.17 -3.14
N THR A 264 -7.76 -15.40 -4.43
CA THR A 264 -6.46 -15.23 -5.10
C THR A 264 -6.44 -13.93 -5.88
N MET A 265 -5.33 -13.21 -5.80
CA MET A 265 -5.01 -12.04 -6.60
C MET A 265 -3.85 -12.40 -7.54
N HIS A 266 -4.04 -12.12 -8.83
CA HIS A 266 -3.01 -12.26 -9.85
C HIS A 266 -2.47 -10.87 -10.21
N LEU A 267 -1.21 -10.63 -9.90
CA LEU A 267 -0.48 -9.42 -10.22
C LEU A 267 0.42 -9.68 -11.43
N THR A 268 0.04 -9.17 -12.60
CA THR A 268 0.75 -9.41 -13.86
C THR A 268 1.12 -8.12 -14.58
N GLY A 269 2.08 -8.19 -15.51
CA GLY A 269 2.42 -7.05 -16.36
C GLY A 269 3.50 -6.16 -15.72
N LYS A 270 3.34 -4.84 -15.74
CA LYS A 270 4.41 -3.92 -15.30
C LYS A 270 4.36 -3.68 -13.81
N LEU A 271 5.52 -3.75 -13.15
CA LEU A 271 5.69 -3.50 -11.71
C LEU A 271 5.01 -2.18 -11.28
N LEU A 272 5.27 -1.09 -12.00
CA LEU A 272 4.71 0.24 -11.71
C LEU A 272 3.20 0.38 -11.89
N LYS A 273 2.60 -0.43 -12.77
CA LYS A 273 1.17 -0.40 -13.11
C LYS A 273 0.73 -1.84 -13.38
N PRO A 274 0.62 -2.67 -12.32
CA PRO A 274 0.31 -4.07 -12.51
C PRO A 274 -1.14 -4.22 -12.94
N LYS A 275 -1.41 -5.20 -13.79
CA LYS A 275 -2.75 -5.70 -14.04
C LYS A 275 -3.12 -6.60 -12.86
N ILE A 276 -4.20 -6.24 -12.19
CA ILE A 276 -4.74 -6.97 -11.04
C ILE A 276 -5.97 -7.73 -11.52
N ASP A 277 -5.92 -9.05 -11.45
CA ASP A 277 -7.08 -9.92 -11.62
C ASP A 277 -7.32 -10.69 -10.32
N PHE A 278 -8.53 -11.20 -10.14
CA PHE A 278 -8.89 -11.99 -8.97
C PHE A 278 -9.47 -13.34 -9.38
N ASP A 279 -9.32 -14.35 -8.52
CA ASP A 279 -10.05 -15.62 -8.61
C ASP A 279 -10.59 -16.00 -7.23
N ILE A 280 -11.67 -16.77 -7.23
CA ILE A 280 -12.37 -17.20 -6.01
C ILE A 280 -12.58 -18.71 -6.10
N ASP A 281 -12.18 -19.44 -5.07
CA ASP A 281 -12.43 -20.87 -4.93
C ASP A 281 -13.02 -21.22 -3.55
N PHE A 282 -13.61 -22.41 -3.46
CA PHE A 282 -14.29 -22.92 -2.27
C PHE A 282 -13.82 -24.36 -1.96
N PRO A 283 -12.64 -24.54 -1.34
CA PRO A 283 -12.01 -25.86 -1.20
C PRO A 283 -12.85 -26.83 -0.33
N ASP A 284 -13.53 -26.30 0.69
CA ASP A 284 -14.27 -27.07 1.69
C ASP A 284 -15.79 -27.11 1.43
N LEU A 285 -16.24 -26.73 0.23
CA LEU A 285 -17.66 -26.59 -0.04
C LEU A 285 -18.37 -27.96 -0.19
N PRO A 286 -19.55 -28.15 0.42
CA PRO A 286 -20.36 -29.33 0.21
C PRO A 286 -20.68 -29.58 -1.27
N SER A 287 -20.65 -30.85 -1.68
CA SER A 287 -20.85 -31.29 -3.06
C SER A 287 -22.17 -30.81 -3.70
N GLU A 288 -23.19 -30.63 -2.87
CA GLU A 288 -24.54 -30.19 -3.22
C GLU A 288 -24.57 -28.74 -3.66
N LEU A 289 -23.63 -27.92 -3.17
CA LEU A 289 -23.52 -26.49 -3.51
C LEU A 289 -22.51 -26.23 -4.63
N LYS A 290 -21.54 -27.14 -4.81
CA LYS A 290 -20.43 -26.98 -5.75
C LYS A 290 -20.87 -26.68 -7.19
N ASN A 291 -21.91 -27.36 -7.68
CA ASN A 291 -22.40 -27.11 -9.04
C ASN A 291 -22.93 -25.69 -9.24
N TYR A 292 -23.55 -25.10 -8.21
CA TYR A 292 -24.10 -23.75 -8.26
C TYR A 292 -22.98 -22.71 -8.19
N THR A 293 -22.02 -22.89 -7.29
CA THR A 293 -20.86 -21.99 -7.17
C THR A 293 -19.98 -22.04 -8.41
N ASP A 294 -19.69 -23.24 -8.95
CA ASP A 294 -18.89 -23.40 -10.17
C ASP A 294 -19.58 -22.74 -11.38
N THR A 295 -20.92 -22.85 -11.46
CA THR A 295 -21.70 -22.19 -12.51
C THR A 295 -21.62 -20.67 -12.38
N LYS A 296 -21.81 -20.13 -11.17
CA LYS A 296 -21.70 -18.69 -10.90
C LYS A 296 -20.29 -18.18 -11.24
N LEU A 297 -19.25 -18.84 -10.73
CA LEU A 297 -17.85 -18.49 -10.98
C LEU A 297 -17.54 -18.42 -12.48
N ARG A 298 -18.03 -19.38 -13.29
CA ARG A 298 -17.84 -19.34 -14.74
C ARG A 298 -18.51 -18.12 -15.39
N THR A 299 -19.68 -17.71 -14.90
CA THR A 299 -20.34 -16.48 -15.37
C THR A 299 -19.55 -15.24 -14.93
N LEU A 300 -19.04 -15.20 -13.69
CA LEU A 300 -18.23 -14.09 -13.18
C LEU A 300 -16.91 -13.93 -13.95
N LYS A 301 -16.28 -15.02 -14.37
CA LYS A 301 -15.08 -14.98 -15.21
C LYS A 301 -15.31 -14.31 -16.58
N GLN A 302 -16.57 -14.12 -16.99
CA GLN A 302 -16.92 -13.39 -18.21
C GLN A 302 -17.31 -11.92 -17.93
N ASP A 303 -17.55 -11.55 -16.67
CA ASP A 303 -17.92 -10.21 -16.23
C ASP A 303 -16.99 -9.75 -15.10
N GLN A 304 -15.87 -9.14 -15.50
CA GLN A 304 -14.84 -8.67 -14.57
C GLN A 304 -15.38 -7.65 -13.55
N ASN A 305 -16.39 -6.86 -13.93
CA ASN A 305 -16.95 -5.86 -13.04
C ASN A 305 -17.73 -6.52 -11.90
N GLU A 306 -18.54 -7.53 -12.22
CA GLU A 306 -19.24 -8.32 -11.21
C GLU A 306 -18.27 -9.08 -10.31
N LEU A 307 -17.22 -9.68 -10.88
CA LEU A 307 -16.18 -10.36 -10.10
C LEU A 307 -15.50 -9.41 -9.11
N ASN A 308 -15.05 -8.24 -9.60
CA ASN A 308 -14.45 -7.20 -8.76
C ASN A 308 -15.42 -6.72 -7.68
N ARG A 309 -16.73 -6.63 -7.98
CA ARG A 309 -17.76 -6.28 -6.99
C ARG A 309 -17.87 -7.33 -5.88
N GLN A 310 -17.85 -8.62 -6.23
CA GLN A 310 -17.89 -9.70 -5.23
C GLN A 310 -16.63 -9.72 -4.38
N VAL A 311 -15.45 -9.54 -4.98
CA VAL A 311 -14.17 -9.42 -4.27
C VAL A 311 -14.18 -8.23 -3.31
N PHE A 312 -14.72 -7.09 -3.73
CA PHE A 312 -14.91 -5.94 -2.84
C PHE A 312 -15.76 -6.31 -1.63
N GLY A 313 -16.88 -7.02 -1.83
CA GLY A 313 -17.73 -7.53 -0.76
C GLY A 313 -16.94 -8.38 0.23
N LEU A 314 -16.14 -9.31 -0.26
CA LEU A 314 -15.29 -10.16 0.59
C LEU A 314 -14.25 -9.36 1.38
N LEU A 315 -13.55 -8.42 0.73
CA LEU A 315 -12.51 -7.65 1.40
C LEU A 315 -13.09 -6.67 2.41
N VAL A 316 -14.11 -5.90 2.05
CA VAL A 316 -14.62 -4.81 2.90
C VAL A 316 -15.69 -5.29 3.87
N MET A 317 -16.60 -6.16 3.42
CA MET A 317 -17.74 -6.62 4.22
C MET A 317 -17.54 -8.02 4.80
N GLY A 318 -16.51 -8.76 4.37
CA GLY A 318 -16.28 -10.13 4.81
C GLY A 318 -17.31 -11.14 4.27
N GLN A 319 -18.13 -10.76 3.29
CA GLN A 319 -19.20 -11.59 2.74
C GLN A 319 -19.53 -11.24 1.29
N PHE A 320 -20.09 -12.20 0.56
CA PHE A 320 -20.57 -11.96 -0.81
C PHE A 320 -21.75 -10.99 -0.86
N LEU A 321 -21.78 -10.18 -1.91
CA LEU A 321 -22.89 -9.29 -2.18
C LEU A 321 -23.98 -10.05 -2.96
N PRO A 322 -25.26 -9.93 -2.56
CA PRO A 322 -26.36 -10.49 -3.32
C PRO A 322 -26.37 -9.99 -4.78
N THR A 323 -26.71 -10.89 -5.70
CA THR A 323 -26.92 -10.56 -7.10
C THR A 323 -28.27 -9.82 -7.25
N ASP A 324 -28.31 -8.72 -8.00
CA ASP A 324 -29.49 -7.86 -8.17
C ASP A 324 -30.79 -8.66 -8.38
N TYR A 325 -31.68 -8.58 -7.40
CA TYR A 325 -33.05 -9.06 -7.53
C TYR A 325 -33.89 -7.95 -8.16
N THR A 326 -34.43 -8.21 -9.36
CA THR A 326 -35.57 -7.43 -9.85
C THR A 326 -36.75 -7.75 -8.93
N LEU A 327 -37.16 -6.76 -8.13
CA LEU A 327 -38.32 -6.85 -7.25
C LEU A 327 -39.58 -7.21 -8.06
N ALA A 328 -39.92 -8.49 -8.12
CA ALA A 328 -41.28 -8.89 -8.40
C ALA A 328 -42.15 -8.43 -7.20
N PRO A 329 -43.26 -7.72 -7.43
CA PRO A 329 -44.15 -7.28 -6.36
C PRO A 329 -44.97 -8.49 -5.89
N ALA A 330 -44.45 -9.25 -4.93
CA ALA A 330 -45.19 -10.28 -4.23
C ALA A 330 -45.06 -10.08 -2.71
N GLU A 331 -46.20 -10.26 -2.06
CA GLU A 331 -46.53 -9.84 -0.70
C GLU A 331 -45.67 -10.47 0.41
N ILE A 332 -45.21 -9.60 1.32
CA ILE A 332 -44.99 -9.79 2.77
C ILE A 332 -43.99 -10.88 3.23
N GLY A 333 -42.94 -10.44 3.94
CA GLY A 333 -42.32 -11.23 5.02
C GLY A 333 -40.80 -11.14 5.18
N ILE A 334 -40.32 -10.07 5.85
CA ILE A 334 -39.09 -9.96 6.67
C ILE A 334 -37.83 -10.70 6.15
N ASN A 335 -36.85 -9.95 5.60
CA ASN A 335 -35.39 -10.19 5.70
C ASN A 335 -34.51 -9.07 5.06
N THR A 336 -35.07 -7.92 4.68
CA THR A 336 -34.50 -7.09 3.61
C THR A 336 -33.52 -5.97 4.02
N VAL A 337 -32.95 -5.98 5.22
CA VAL A 337 -31.95 -4.95 5.57
C VAL A 337 -30.60 -5.21 4.89
N SER A 338 -30.09 -6.45 4.89
CA SER A 338 -28.81 -6.76 4.20
C SER A 338 -28.93 -6.72 2.68
N GLU A 339 -30.05 -7.19 2.12
CA GLU A 339 -30.30 -7.21 0.67
C GLU A 339 -30.46 -5.79 0.10
N MET A 340 -31.12 -4.89 0.83
CA MET A 340 -31.30 -3.49 0.39
C MET A 340 -30.04 -2.65 0.60
N ILE A 341 -29.23 -2.93 1.63
CA ILE A 341 -27.90 -2.30 1.82
C ILE A 341 -26.96 -2.75 0.72
N ALA A 342 -26.95 -4.05 0.39
CA ALA A 342 -26.11 -4.56 -0.68
C ALA A 342 -26.48 -3.99 -2.06
N ASN A 343 -27.76 -3.86 -2.40
CA ASN A 343 -28.18 -3.28 -3.68
C ASN A 343 -27.87 -1.77 -3.77
N GLN A 344 -27.98 -1.01 -2.67
CA GLN A 344 -27.66 0.43 -2.65
C GLN A 344 -26.15 0.69 -2.57
N LEU A 345 -25.42 -0.17 -1.86
CA LEU A 345 -23.96 -0.15 -1.82
C LEU A 345 -23.40 -0.60 -3.18
N SER A 346 -23.98 -1.61 -3.83
CA SER A 346 -23.62 -2.03 -5.19
C SER A 346 -23.66 -0.87 -6.18
N ILE A 347 -24.63 0.05 -6.09
CA ILE A 347 -24.69 1.26 -6.93
C ILE A 347 -23.56 2.23 -6.60
N LEU A 348 -23.32 2.53 -5.31
CA LEU A 348 -22.21 3.38 -4.87
C LEU A 348 -20.84 2.77 -5.22
N LEU A 349 -20.74 1.45 -5.16
CA LEU A 349 -19.57 0.68 -5.52
C LEU A 349 -19.38 0.60 -7.01
N THR A 350 -20.45 0.51 -7.81
CA THR A 350 -20.34 0.53 -9.27
C THR A 350 -19.82 1.90 -9.73
N ASP A 351 -20.21 2.99 -9.08
CA ASP A 351 -19.67 4.33 -9.35
C ASP A 351 -18.20 4.44 -8.92
N LEU A 352 -17.83 3.95 -7.72
CA LEU A 352 -16.44 3.91 -7.23
C LEU A 352 -15.53 2.94 -8.03
N LEU A 353 -16.09 1.85 -8.55
CA LEU A 353 -15.42 0.86 -9.39
C LEU A 353 -15.36 1.35 -10.85
N SER A 354 -16.30 2.17 -11.32
CA SER A 354 -16.20 2.80 -12.64
C SER A 354 -15.07 3.83 -12.71
N GLU A 355 -14.70 4.42 -11.58
CA GLU A 355 -13.50 5.26 -11.43
C GLU A 355 -12.18 4.47 -11.45
N TRP A 356 -12.19 3.12 -11.40
CA TRP A 356 -10.99 2.30 -11.68
C TRP A 356 -10.39 2.57 -13.08
N VAL A 357 -11.11 3.28 -13.96
CA VAL A 357 -10.70 3.54 -15.36
C VAL A 357 -10.34 5.01 -15.64
N THR A 358 -10.44 5.94 -14.68
CA THR A 358 -10.16 7.37 -14.96
C THR A 358 -8.95 7.91 -14.21
N GLU A 359 -7.90 8.12 -14.99
CA GLU A 359 -6.53 8.58 -14.72
C GLU A 359 -6.41 10.02 -14.16
N SER A 360 -7.30 10.45 -13.26
CA SER A 360 -7.29 11.81 -12.71
C SER A 360 -7.23 11.80 -11.19
N GLY A 361 -6.05 12.09 -10.63
CA GLY A 361 -5.77 12.28 -9.20
C GLY A 361 -6.44 13.52 -8.58
N PHE A 362 -7.75 13.69 -8.79
CA PHE A 362 -8.55 14.77 -8.24
C PHE A 362 -9.14 14.43 -6.86
N ILE A 363 -9.26 13.14 -6.54
CA ILE A 363 -9.72 12.63 -5.25
C ILE A 363 -8.50 12.23 -4.42
N SER A 364 -8.30 12.85 -3.26
CA SER A 364 -7.15 12.57 -2.37
C SER A 364 -7.47 11.54 -1.27
N GLY A 365 -8.72 11.07 -1.18
CA GLY A 365 -9.12 9.98 -0.31
C GLY A 365 -10.64 9.86 -0.13
N VAL A 366 -11.08 8.74 0.42
CA VAL A 366 -12.47 8.39 0.77
C VAL A 366 -12.47 7.67 2.14
N ASP A 367 -13.44 7.94 3.01
CA ASP A 367 -13.60 7.29 4.31
C ASP A 367 -15.02 6.75 4.36
N VAL A 368 -15.16 5.42 4.47
CA VAL A 368 -16.46 4.75 4.59
C VAL A 368 -16.60 4.22 5.99
N LYS A 369 -17.65 4.68 6.69
CA LYS A 369 -18.02 4.21 8.02
C LYS A 369 -19.36 3.53 7.96
N LEU A 370 -19.36 2.26 8.32
CA LEU A 370 -20.57 1.47 8.55
C LEU A 370 -20.69 1.23 10.05
N ALA A 371 -21.82 1.60 10.63
CA ALA A 371 -22.13 1.32 12.04
C ALA A 371 -23.48 0.61 12.12
N TYR A 372 -23.52 -0.46 12.91
CA TYR A 372 -24.73 -1.22 13.21
C TYR A 372 -25.06 -1.07 14.69
N ASN A 373 -26.23 -0.52 14.98
CA ASN A 373 -26.71 -0.33 16.34
C ASN A 373 -28.04 -1.06 16.52
N GLN A 374 -28.11 -1.96 17.51
CA GLN A 374 -29.38 -2.51 17.98
C GLN A 374 -29.85 -1.66 19.16
N TYR A 375 -31.07 -1.12 19.07
CA TYR A 375 -31.68 -0.41 20.18
C TYR A 375 -32.89 -1.19 20.70
N SER A 376 -32.90 -1.39 22.02
CA SER A 376 -34.05 -1.90 22.77
C SER A 376 -34.31 -0.91 23.91
N PRO A 377 -35.40 -0.12 23.88
CA PRO A 377 -35.71 0.78 24.96
C PRO A 377 -36.19 -0.04 26.16
N GLY A 378 -35.43 -0.01 27.25
CA GLY A 378 -35.75 -0.68 28.52
C GLY A 378 -36.88 -0.04 29.33
N PHE A 379 -37.86 0.60 28.68
CA PHE A 379 -39.01 1.21 29.34
C PHE A 379 -40.30 0.88 28.58
N GLU A 380 -41.13 0.01 29.16
CA GLU A 380 -42.50 -0.26 28.72
C GLU A 380 -43.41 0.94 29.06
N VAL A 381 -43.85 1.65 28.02
CA VAL A 381 -45.05 2.49 28.08
C VAL A 381 -45.85 2.21 26.81
N ASP A 382 -47.08 1.74 26.98
CA ASP A 382 -48.08 1.45 25.92
C ASP A 382 -47.75 0.39 24.87
N ASP A 383 -47.50 -0.88 25.28
CA ASP A 383 -47.64 -2.11 24.47
C ASP A 383 -46.94 -2.14 23.07
N VAL A 384 -46.02 -1.22 22.81
CA VAL A 384 -45.22 -1.16 21.58
C VAL A 384 -43.75 -1.42 21.93
N GLN A 385 -43.35 -2.69 21.81
CA GLN A 385 -41.95 -3.09 21.76
C GLN A 385 -41.28 -2.42 20.56
N ARG A 386 -40.58 -1.30 20.77
CA ARG A 386 -39.77 -0.62 19.76
C ARG A 386 -38.36 -1.21 19.74
N SER A 387 -38.21 -2.43 19.27
CA SER A 387 -36.89 -2.98 18.91
C SER A 387 -36.59 -2.61 17.47
N GLY A 388 -35.47 -1.95 17.23
CA GLY A 388 -35.03 -1.56 15.89
C GLY A 388 -33.55 -1.81 15.67
N ASN A 389 -33.24 -2.07 14.42
CA ASN A 389 -31.89 -2.28 13.93
C ASN A 389 -31.54 -1.06 13.07
N GLU A 390 -30.66 -0.20 13.56
CA GLU A 390 -30.19 0.96 12.80
C GLU A 390 -28.87 0.63 12.10
N VAL A 391 -28.85 0.78 10.78
CA VAL A 391 -27.60 0.79 10.00
C VAL A 391 -27.32 2.22 9.57
N GLN A 392 -26.16 2.72 9.96
CA GLN A 392 -25.63 3.99 9.53
C GLN A 392 -24.52 3.76 8.51
N LEU A 393 -24.68 4.35 7.32
CA LEU A 393 -23.62 4.42 6.30
C LEU A 393 -23.20 5.88 6.15
N ARG A 394 -21.91 6.14 6.23
CA ARG A 394 -21.32 7.45 5.96
C ARG A 394 -20.14 7.30 5.01
N LEU A 395 -20.17 8.08 3.94
CA LEU A 395 -19.12 8.22 2.94
C LEU A 395 -18.54 9.62 3.08
N LYS A 396 -17.22 9.74 3.19
CA LYS A 396 -16.53 11.04 3.21
C LYS A 396 -15.42 11.06 2.18
N VAL A 397 -15.57 11.87 1.15
CA VAL A 397 -14.61 12.10 0.07
C VAL A 397 -13.74 13.33 0.37
N PHE A 398 -12.45 13.27 0.08
CA PHE A 398 -11.49 14.35 0.22
C PHE A 398 -10.97 14.80 -1.15
N PHE A 399 -10.87 16.12 -1.34
CA PHE A 399 -10.32 16.75 -2.53
C PHE A 399 -9.17 17.69 -2.13
N ASN A 400 -7.98 17.44 -2.68
CA ASN A 400 -6.77 18.24 -2.46
C ASN A 400 -6.46 18.54 -0.98
N ASP A 401 -6.83 17.63 -0.07
CA ASP A 401 -6.68 17.71 1.39
C ASP A 401 -7.27 18.96 2.08
N ARG A 402 -8.03 19.78 1.34
CA ARG A 402 -8.62 21.05 1.79
C ARG A 402 -10.14 21.04 1.75
N VAL A 403 -10.73 20.29 0.83
CA VAL A 403 -12.20 20.16 0.72
C VAL A 403 -12.57 18.72 1.06
N SER A 404 -13.62 18.53 1.85
CA SER A 404 -14.20 17.22 2.06
C SER A 404 -15.71 17.26 1.93
N PHE A 405 -16.25 16.25 1.28
CA PHE A 405 -17.68 16.03 1.11
C PHE A 405 -18.06 14.76 1.87
N LEU A 406 -18.98 14.87 2.82
CA LEU A 406 -19.54 13.75 3.56
C LEU A 406 -21.01 13.59 3.15
N ALA A 407 -21.41 12.37 2.80
CA ALA A 407 -22.79 11.96 2.62
C ALA A 407 -23.08 10.75 3.50
N GLY A 408 -24.25 10.72 4.13
CA GLY A 408 -24.63 9.63 5.01
C GLY A 408 -26.14 9.44 5.10
N GLY A 409 -26.51 8.27 5.62
CA GLY A 409 -27.89 7.86 5.82
C GLY A 409 -28.01 6.91 7.00
N ASN A 410 -29.14 7.02 7.70
CA ASN A 410 -29.49 6.19 8.84
C ASN A 410 -30.78 5.44 8.53
N PHE A 411 -30.72 4.11 8.49
CA PHE A 411 -31.84 3.25 8.17
C PHE A 411 -32.25 2.42 9.36
N ASP A 412 -33.53 2.48 9.75
CA ASP A 412 -34.11 1.72 10.86
C ASP A 412 -35.00 0.59 10.34
N GLY A 413 -34.65 -0.65 10.68
CA GLY A 413 -35.33 -1.88 10.27
C GLY A 413 -36.32 -2.46 11.31
N GLY A 414 -36.80 -1.67 12.27
CA GLY A 414 -37.74 -2.15 13.30
C GLY A 414 -39.13 -2.60 12.77
N ALA A 415 -39.78 -3.51 13.51
CA ALA A 415 -41.03 -4.20 13.14
C ALA A 415 -42.27 -3.31 12.90
N ASN A 416 -42.16 -1.99 13.08
CA ASN A 416 -43.23 -1.00 12.85
C ASN A 416 -42.77 0.18 11.98
N ALA A 417 -41.75 0.03 11.15
CA ALA A 417 -41.35 1.02 10.14
C ALA A 417 -42.43 1.13 9.04
N ARG A 418 -43.57 1.76 9.38
CA ARG A 418 -44.56 2.18 8.38
C ARG A 418 -43.87 3.19 7.46
N LEU A 419 -43.69 2.80 6.20
CA LEU A 419 -43.49 3.68 5.07
C LEU A 419 -44.74 4.57 4.91
N GLN A 420 -44.90 5.55 5.80
CA GLN A 420 -46.02 6.47 5.75
C GLN A 420 -45.67 7.61 4.78
N GLY A 421 -45.95 7.35 3.50
CA GLY A 421 -46.41 8.30 2.50
C GLY A 421 -45.61 9.60 2.29
N THR A 422 -44.80 9.63 1.24
CA THR A 422 -45.00 10.53 0.09
C THR A 422 -44.28 9.91 -1.12
N PRO A 423 -44.95 9.68 -2.27
CA PRO A 423 -44.27 9.23 -3.47
C PRO A 423 -43.54 10.43 -4.08
N SER A 424 -42.26 10.59 -3.76
CA SER A 424 -41.37 11.49 -4.50
C SER A 424 -40.11 10.74 -4.88
N ASN A 425 -40.01 10.42 -6.18
CA ASN A 425 -38.82 10.20 -6.99
C ASN A 425 -37.60 9.49 -6.35
N ASN A 426 -37.33 8.31 -6.89
CA ASN A 426 -36.05 7.59 -6.94
C ASN A 426 -34.82 8.44 -6.58
N GLY A 427 -34.12 8.00 -5.53
CA GLY A 427 -32.77 8.46 -5.23
C GLY A 427 -32.50 8.40 -3.74
N LEU A 428 -31.49 7.62 -3.37
CA LEU A 428 -30.74 7.75 -2.12
C LEU A 428 -30.09 9.15 -2.06
N LEU A 429 -30.87 10.22 -2.00
CA LEU A 429 -30.34 11.55 -1.70
C LEU A 429 -30.27 11.66 -0.18
N ALA A 430 -29.13 11.21 0.34
CA ALA A 430 -28.48 11.58 1.60
C ALA A 430 -29.32 12.45 2.55
N HIS A 431 -29.97 11.83 3.54
CA HIS A 431 -30.63 12.54 4.64
C HIS A 431 -29.62 13.25 5.57
N GLU A 432 -28.32 12.94 5.43
CA GLU A 432 -27.20 13.65 6.05
C GLU A 432 -26.15 13.99 4.97
N PHE A 433 -25.80 15.26 4.79
CA PHE A 433 -24.63 15.65 3.99
C PHE A 433 -23.87 16.79 4.65
N MET A 434 -22.56 16.86 4.42
CA MET A 434 -21.70 17.91 4.95
C MET A 434 -20.57 18.21 3.99
N ILE A 435 -20.38 19.49 3.69
CA ILE A 435 -19.25 20.00 2.92
C ILE A 435 -18.37 20.78 3.89
N GLU A 436 -17.10 20.39 4.04
CA GLU A 436 -16.11 21.11 4.85
C GLU A 436 -14.99 21.63 3.94
N TRP A 437 -14.65 22.91 4.08
CA TRP A 437 -13.54 23.55 3.39
C TRP A 437 -12.58 24.20 4.40
N ILE A 438 -11.34 23.74 4.40
CA ILE A 438 -10.24 24.28 5.18
C ILE A 438 -9.70 25.53 4.47
N LEU A 439 -9.82 26.69 5.12
CA LEU A 439 -9.44 27.98 4.56
C LEU A 439 -7.96 28.34 4.79
N THR A 440 -7.36 27.85 5.88
CA THR A 440 -5.98 28.18 6.25
C THR A 440 -5.05 26.98 6.11
N GLU A 441 -3.79 27.20 5.70
CA GLU A 441 -2.79 26.13 5.55
C GLU A 441 -2.50 25.39 6.85
N ASP A 442 -2.61 26.09 7.99
CA ASP A 442 -2.50 25.54 9.33
C ASP A 442 -3.77 24.83 9.84
N ARG A 443 -4.79 24.70 8.98
CA ARG A 443 -6.09 24.03 9.23
C ARG A 443 -6.91 24.59 10.40
N ARG A 444 -6.55 25.76 10.92
CA ARG A 444 -7.22 26.40 12.05
C ARG A 444 -8.59 26.95 11.70
N LEU A 445 -8.81 27.41 10.47
CA LEU A 445 -10.09 27.98 10.02
C LEU A 445 -10.77 27.07 9.00
N LYS A 446 -12.04 26.76 9.24
CA LYS A 446 -12.85 25.87 8.41
C LYS A 446 -14.24 26.47 8.18
N VAL A 447 -14.75 26.31 6.96
CA VAL A 447 -16.16 26.55 6.61
C VAL A 447 -16.83 25.19 6.52
N ARG A 448 -18.01 25.05 7.11
CA ARG A 448 -18.82 23.83 7.04
C ARG A 448 -20.24 24.17 6.63
N ALA A 449 -20.74 23.58 5.55
CA ALA A 449 -22.15 23.51 5.24
C ALA A 449 -22.65 22.11 5.56
N TYR A 450 -23.82 21.95 6.17
CA TYR A 450 -24.34 20.64 6.51
C TYR A 450 -25.87 20.59 6.52
N ASN A 451 -26.37 19.39 6.32
CA ASN A 451 -27.73 18.94 6.51
C ASN A 451 -27.64 17.67 7.36
N SER A 452 -28.24 17.65 8.55
CA SER A 452 -28.14 16.51 9.48
C SER A 452 -29.49 16.22 10.11
N THR A 453 -29.85 14.94 10.15
CA THR A 453 -31.08 14.48 10.79
C THR A 453 -30.76 13.89 12.16
N GLU A 454 -31.17 14.57 13.24
CA GLU A 454 -30.92 14.14 14.62
C GLU A 454 -32.21 13.64 15.29
N PRO A 455 -32.14 12.62 16.17
CA PRO A 455 -33.25 12.23 17.03
C PRO A 455 -33.65 13.38 17.96
N ASP A 456 -34.94 13.69 18.01
CA ASP A 456 -35.51 14.67 18.93
C ASP A 456 -35.95 13.99 20.23
N ILE A 457 -35.83 14.72 21.34
CA ILE A 457 -36.21 14.25 22.69
C ILE A 457 -37.72 13.93 22.81
N SER A 458 -38.52 14.37 21.84
CA SER A 458 -39.95 14.10 21.71
C SER A 458 -40.28 12.79 20.98
N GLY A 459 -39.26 12.03 20.53
CA GLY A 459 -39.45 10.78 19.77
C GLY A 459 -39.62 10.96 18.26
N GLY A 460 -39.39 12.15 17.72
CA GLY A 460 -39.34 12.45 16.27
C GLY A 460 -37.90 12.57 15.74
N ARG A 461 -37.74 12.80 14.43
CA ARG A 461 -36.46 13.17 13.81
C ARG A 461 -36.52 14.62 13.37
N ARG A 462 -35.52 15.43 13.73
CA ARG A 462 -35.45 16.84 13.34
C ARG A 462 -34.30 17.05 12.37
N ASN A 463 -34.62 17.59 11.21
CA ASN A 463 -33.62 17.99 10.23
C ASN A 463 -32.99 19.34 10.60
N LYS A 464 -31.66 19.42 10.56
CA LYS A 464 -30.84 20.60 10.85
C LYS A 464 -30.00 20.94 9.62
N VAL A 465 -30.36 22.01 8.93
CA VAL A 465 -29.57 22.59 7.84
C VAL A 465 -28.85 23.82 8.38
N GLY A 466 -27.56 23.94 8.10
CA GLY A 466 -26.79 25.10 8.54
C GLY A 466 -25.48 25.28 7.81
N VAL A 467 -24.97 26.51 7.86
CA VAL A 467 -23.60 26.85 7.49
C VAL A 467 -22.92 27.42 8.73
N GLY A 468 -21.70 26.98 8.99
CA GLY A 468 -20.92 27.34 10.16
C GLY A 468 -19.47 27.64 9.81
N LEU A 469 -18.87 28.53 10.59
CA LEU A 469 -17.43 28.80 10.58
C LEU A 469 -16.84 28.21 11.86
N SER A 470 -15.76 27.46 11.75
CA SER A 470 -15.04 26.87 12.87
C SER A 470 -13.61 27.40 12.88
N PHE A 471 -13.20 27.97 14.01
CA PHE A 471 -11.82 28.41 14.24
C PHE A 471 -11.27 27.70 15.48
N ARG A 472 -10.19 26.94 15.32
CA ARG A 472 -9.49 26.27 16.41
C ARG A 472 -8.08 26.83 16.53
N LYS A 473 -7.70 27.28 17.72
CA LYS A 473 -6.35 27.74 18.06
C LYS A 473 -5.94 27.09 19.38
N GLU A 474 -4.80 26.43 19.38
CA GLU A 474 -4.17 25.91 20.60
C GLU A 474 -3.33 27.03 21.24
N PHE A 475 -3.39 27.12 22.56
CA PHE A 475 -2.73 28.16 23.35
C PHE A 475 -2.42 27.60 24.74
N ASP A 476 -1.27 27.98 25.31
CA ASP A 476 -0.87 27.56 26.65
C ASP A 476 -1.36 28.54 27.72
N SER A 477 -1.77 29.75 27.32
CA SER A 477 -2.35 30.75 28.21
C SER A 477 -3.48 31.56 27.55
N ILE A 478 -4.48 31.99 28.32
CA ILE A 478 -5.63 32.78 27.83
C ILE A 478 -5.18 34.07 27.12
N HIS A 479 -4.02 34.61 27.50
CA HIS A 479 -3.42 35.79 26.87
C HIS A 479 -2.96 35.53 25.42
N GLU A 480 -2.53 34.31 25.09
CA GLU A 480 -2.14 33.91 23.74
C GLU A 480 -3.34 33.73 22.80
N LEU A 481 -4.54 33.46 23.33
CA LEU A 481 -5.75 33.37 22.51
C LEU A 481 -6.01 34.67 21.74
N PHE A 482 -5.90 35.82 22.43
CA PHE A 482 -6.18 37.15 21.90
C PHE A 482 -4.96 37.86 21.30
N ASN A 483 -3.74 37.45 21.66
CA ASN A 483 -2.55 37.99 21.02
C ASN A 483 -2.21 37.26 19.72
N SER A 484 -2.22 38.03 18.63
CA SER A 484 -1.58 37.68 17.36
C SER A 484 -0.06 37.74 17.57
N SER A 485 0.54 36.64 18.02
CA SER A 485 1.98 36.57 18.16
C SER A 485 2.62 36.54 16.76
N ARG A 486 3.08 37.72 16.32
CA ARG A 486 4.14 37.87 15.32
C ARG A 486 5.23 36.82 15.58
N LYS A 487 5.53 36.03 14.55
CA LYS A 487 6.65 35.08 14.45
C LYS A 487 7.87 35.55 15.25
N LYS A 488 8.22 34.84 16.32
CA LYS A 488 9.63 34.75 16.73
C LYS A 488 10.28 33.70 15.81
N LYS A 489 10.89 34.18 14.71
CA LYS A 489 12.01 33.47 14.09
C LYS A 489 13.08 33.33 15.18
N LYS A 490 13.42 32.11 15.56
CA LYS A 490 14.69 31.84 16.22
C LYS A 490 15.61 31.10 15.26
N ARG A 491 16.86 31.55 15.35
CA ARG A 491 18.04 31.24 14.56
C ARG A 491 18.48 29.81 14.77
#